data_AF-A0A2L0N9R7-F1
#
_entry.id   AF-A0A2L0N9R7-F1
#
_cell.length_a   1.000
_cell.length_b   1.000
_cell.length_c   1.000
_cell.angle_alpha   90.00
_cell.angle_beta   90.00
_cell.angle_gamma   90.00
#
_symmetry.space_group_name_H-M   'P 1'
#
loop_
_entity.id
_entity.type
_entity.pdbx_description
1 polymer ?
#
loop_
_entity_poly.entity_id
_entity_poly.type
_entity_poly.pdbx_seq_one_letter_code
_entity_poly.pdbx_strand_id
1 'polypeptide(L)'
;MTDDLTDEPSGDLTAGDLTAGDLTDEVTSDVTATGAGDVVLRAATPDEIPAVLALWARAAKGTSITDDADGVAALLERDPECLIVATPAADTGTVVGTVIAGWDGWRCHLYRLAVDPAHRRRGIGAALLAAAEARFTALGGRRADAMVLDGNGLGQRTWKAAGYGPQPQWTRWVKPLDA
;
A
#
# COMPACT_ATOMS: atom_id res chain seq x y z
N MET A 1 54.28 20.90 38.36
CA MET A 1 53.19 21.42 39.19
C MET A 1 51.96 20.62 38.77
N THR A 2 51.70 19.57 39.57
CA THR A 2 50.61 18.58 39.56
C THR A 2 50.41 17.80 38.25
N ASP A 3 50.87 16.55 38.16
CA ASP A 3 50.25 15.29 38.68
C ASP A 3 48.91 15.02 37.98
N ASP A 4 48.57 13.84 37.48
CA ASP A 4 48.71 12.48 38.04
C ASP A 4 48.33 11.50 36.89
N LEU A 5 49.18 10.56 36.46
CA LEU A 5 49.26 9.14 36.88
C LEU A 5 47.94 8.35 36.66
N THR A 6 47.84 7.55 35.59
CA THR A 6 48.16 6.09 35.45
C THR A 6 47.13 5.13 36.05
N ASP A 7 46.64 4.20 35.22
CA ASP A 7 46.60 2.73 35.45
C ASP A 7 46.02 2.08 34.17
N GLU A 8 46.77 1.32 33.35
CA GLU A 8 47.05 -0.14 33.43
C GLU A 8 45.79 -1.04 33.31
N PRO A 9 45.83 -2.31 32.86
CA PRO A 9 46.79 -3.01 31.99
C PRO A 9 46.15 -3.98 30.93
N SER A 10 47.05 -4.50 30.09
CA SER A 10 47.15 -5.80 29.39
C SER A 10 46.13 -6.93 29.56
N GLY A 11 46.01 -7.73 28.48
CA GLY A 11 45.58 -9.14 28.45
C GLY A 11 44.65 -9.42 27.28
N ASP A 12 45.17 -9.60 26.06
CA ASP A 12 45.44 -10.92 25.45
C ASP A 12 44.28 -11.92 25.58
N LEU A 13 43.76 -12.41 24.46
CA LEU A 13 43.56 -13.84 24.20
C LEU A 13 42.98 -14.08 22.80
N THR A 14 43.49 -15.16 22.25
CA THR A 14 43.50 -15.64 20.87
C THR A 14 42.25 -16.40 20.42
N ALA A 15 42.07 -16.42 19.09
CA ALA A 15 41.74 -17.56 18.21
C ALA A 15 40.64 -18.58 18.57
N GLY A 16 39.79 -18.85 17.56
CA GLY A 16 38.86 -19.98 17.43
C GLY A 16 37.60 -19.49 16.72
N ASP A 17 37.57 -19.43 15.39
CA ASP A 17 37.31 -20.52 14.44
C ASP A 17 35.96 -21.23 14.64
N LEU A 18 35.32 -21.56 13.50
CA LEU A 18 34.09 -22.33 13.27
C LEU A 18 32.78 -21.51 13.39
N THR A 19 31.86 -21.45 12.41
CA THR A 19 31.64 -22.22 11.18
C THR A 19 30.64 -21.47 10.29
N ALA A 20 30.77 -21.63 8.97
CA ALA A 20 29.69 -21.39 8.02
C ALA A 20 28.58 -22.44 8.21
N GLY A 21 27.32 -22.03 8.14
CA GLY A 21 26.21 -22.98 8.12
C GLY A 21 24.85 -22.35 8.39
N ASP A 22 24.24 -21.85 7.31
CA ASP A 22 22.82 -22.04 6.97
C ASP A 22 21.73 -21.41 7.87
N LEU A 23 20.55 -21.23 7.27
CA LEU A 23 19.31 -20.64 7.81
C LEU A 23 19.16 -19.12 7.62
N THR A 24 18.89 -18.72 6.39
CA THR A 24 17.91 -17.65 6.15
C THR A 24 16.67 -18.27 5.54
N ASP A 25 15.80 -18.81 6.42
CA ASP A 25 14.37 -18.80 6.15
C ASP A 25 13.95 -17.33 6.10
N GLU A 26 13.73 -16.83 4.89
CA GLU A 26 13.17 -15.51 4.66
C GLU A 26 11.72 -15.53 5.16
N VAL A 27 11.53 -14.95 6.34
CA VAL A 27 10.25 -14.74 6.98
C VAL A 27 9.40 -13.87 6.06
N THR A 28 8.49 -14.49 5.30
CA THR A 28 7.34 -13.81 4.70
C THR A 28 6.56 -13.14 5.83
N SER A 29 6.71 -11.82 5.94
CA SER A 29 6.01 -11.02 6.94
C SER A 29 4.55 -10.88 6.57
N ASP A 30 3.72 -11.83 7.00
CA ASP A 30 2.26 -11.70 7.01
C ASP A 30 1.86 -10.70 8.11
N VAL A 31 1.69 -9.44 7.72
CA VAL A 31 1.02 -8.44 8.56
C VAL A 31 -0.49 -8.69 8.48
N THR A 32 -1.00 -9.51 9.39
CA THR A 32 -2.44 -9.72 9.58
C THR A 32 -3.04 -8.56 10.40
N ALA A 33 -3.45 -7.49 9.71
CA ALA A 33 -4.33 -6.48 10.30
C ALA A 33 -5.75 -7.08 10.46
N THR A 34 -6.08 -7.49 11.70
CA THR A 34 -7.40 -8.01 12.08
C THR A 34 -8.45 -6.88 12.06
N GLY A 35 -9.50 -6.98 11.23
CA GLY A 35 -10.60 -6.02 11.28
C GLY A 35 -11.64 -5.96 10.15
N ALA A 36 -12.07 -7.08 9.55
CA ALA A 36 -13.36 -7.22 8.86
C ALA A 36 -13.58 -8.71 8.62
N GLY A 37 -14.46 -9.35 9.39
CA GLY A 37 -14.43 -10.78 9.75
C GLY A 37 -14.37 -11.86 8.67
N ASP A 38 -14.23 -11.56 7.38
CA ASP A 38 -14.08 -12.54 6.31
C ASP A 38 -13.07 -12.11 5.22
N VAL A 39 -12.30 -11.03 5.39
CA VAL A 39 -11.34 -10.57 4.36
C VAL A 39 -9.92 -10.41 4.90
N VAL A 40 -8.95 -10.72 4.05
CA VAL A 40 -7.51 -10.53 4.24
C VAL A 40 -7.07 -9.38 3.34
N LEU A 41 -6.25 -8.48 3.87
CA LEU A 41 -5.61 -7.40 3.11
C LEU A 41 -4.15 -7.75 2.87
N ARG A 42 -3.68 -7.62 1.63
CA ARG A 42 -2.29 -7.88 1.25
C ARG A 42 -1.91 -7.13 -0.02
N ALA A 43 -0.62 -7.12 -0.34
CA ALA A 43 -0.16 -6.68 -1.66
C ALA A 43 -0.69 -7.61 -2.75
N ALA A 44 -1.02 -7.03 -3.90
CA ALA A 44 -1.36 -7.77 -5.11
C ALA A 44 -0.12 -8.37 -5.75
N THR A 45 -0.26 -9.53 -6.37
CA THR A 45 0.78 -10.11 -7.22
C THR A 45 0.52 -9.81 -8.71
N PRO A 46 1.54 -9.91 -9.57
CA PRO A 46 1.36 -9.74 -11.02
C PRO A 46 0.30 -10.68 -11.63
N ASP A 47 0.16 -11.90 -11.10
CA ASP A 47 -0.83 -12.87 -11.58
C ASP A 47 -2.28 -12.44 -11.32
N GLU A 48 -2.50 -11.50 -10.39
CA GLU A 48 -3.82 -10.98 -10.03
C GLU A 48 -4.24 -9.76 -10.87
N ILE A 49 -3.38 -9.25 -11.75
CA ILE A 49 -3.67 -8.10 -12.62
C ILE A 49 -5.01 -8.28 -13.38
N PRO A 50 -5.30 -9.44 -14.01
CA PRO A 50 -6.59 -9.63 -14.69
C PRO A 50 -7.79 -9.49 -13.74
N ALA A 51 -7.70 -10.02 -12.51
CA ALA A 51 -8.77 -9.95 -11.52
C ALA A 51 -8.97 -8.51 -10.99
N VAL A 52 -7.88 -7.78 -10.80
CA VAL A 52 -7.88 -6.36 -10.41
C VAL A 52 -8.56 -5.51 -11.48
N LEU A 53 -8.18 -5.67 -12.75
CA LEU A 53 -8.77 -4.93 -13.88
C LEU A 53 -10.27 -5.25 -14.03
N ALA A 54 -10.65 -6.53 -13.88
CA ALA A 54 -12.05 -6.94 -13.89
C ALA A 54 -12.86 -6.32 -12.73
N LEU A 55 -12.27 -6.22 -11.53
CA LEU A 55 -12.87 -5.50 -10.40
C LEU A 55 -13.06 -4.02 -10.72
N TRP A 56 -12.07 -3.36 -11.33
CA TRP A 56 -12.20 -1.95 -11.66
C TRP A 56 -13.28 -1.69 -12.70
N ALA A 57 -13.34 -2.51 -13.75
CA ALA A 57 -14.36 -2.39 -14.79
C ALA A 57 -15.80 -2.46 -14.23
N ARG A 58 -16.04 -3.28 -13.19
CA ARG A 58 -17.37 -3.44 -12.56
C ARG A 58 -17.65 -2.50 -11.40
N ALA A 59 -16.63 -2.10 -10.64
CA ALA A 59 -16.80 -1.45 -9.34
C ALA A 59 -16.26 -0.02 -9.27
N ALA A 60 -15.29 0.36 -10.11
CA ALA A 60 -14.71 1.70 -10.14
C ALA A 60 -15.47 2.58 -11.14
N LYS A 61 -15.70 3.85 -10.78
CA LYS A 61 -16.27 4.84 -11.71
C LYS A 61 -15.14 5.65 -12.35
N GLY A 62 -15.11 5.66 -13.68
CA GLY A 62 -14.11 6.36 -14.50
C GLY A 62 -12.99 5.43 -14.95
N THR A 63 -12.69 5.43 -16.24
CA THR A 63 -11.57 4.73 -16.86
C THR A 63 -10.39 5.70 -17.01
N SER A 64 -9.18 5.25 -16.68
CA SER A 64 -7.92 5.94 -16.98
C SER A 64 -7.20 5.19 -18.09
N ILE A 65 -6.35 5.90 -18.83
CA ILE A 65 -5.48 5.31 -19.85
C ILE A 65 -4.50 4.29 -19.28
N THR A 66 -4.21 4.38 -17.98
CA THR A 66 -3.27 3.52 -17.25
C THR A 66 -3.95 2.28 -16.63
N ASP A 67 -5.14 1.93 -17.09
CA ASP A 67 -5.96 0.82 -16.55
C ASP A 67 -5.82 -0.43 -17.40
N ASP A 68 -4.60 -0.71 -17.79
CA ASP A 68 -4.23 -1.85 -18.60
C ASP A 68 -3.24 -2.73 -17.86
N ALA A 69 -2.98 -3.90 -18.44
CA ALA A 69 -2.09 -4.88 -17.82
C ALA A 69 -0.67 -4.32 -17.66
N ASP A 70 -0.17 -3.61 -18.67
CA ASP A 70 1.19 -3.07 -18.70
C ASP A 70 1.38 -1.97 -17.65
N GLY A 71 0.41 -1.06 -17.50
CA GLY A 71 0.43 0.00 -16.49
C GLY A 71 0.39 -0.53 -15.06
N VAL A 72 -0.43 -1.56 -14.80
CA VAL A 72 -0.47 -2.19 -13.47
C VAL A 72 0.79 -3.02 -13.22
N ALA A 73 1.33 -3.72 -14.23
CA ALA A 73 2.58 -4.45 -14.10
C ALA A 73 3.76 -3.51 -13.78
N ALA A 74 3.88 -2.39 -14.50
CA ALA A 74 4.91 -1.38 -14.24
C ALA A 74 4.75 -0.73 -12.85
N LEU A 75 3.51 -0.55 -12.39
CA LEU A 75 3.22 -0.09 -11.03
C LEU A 75 3.75 -1.07 -9.98
N LEU A 76 3.46 -2.37 -10.14
CA LEU A 76 3.90 -3.43 -9.22
C LEU A 76 5.41 -3.65 -9.26
N GLU A 77 6.03 -3.55 -10.44
CA GLU A 77 7.49 -3.63 -10.58
C GLU A 77 8.18 -2.48 -9.84
N ARG A 78 7.62 -1.28 -9.89
CA ARG A 78 8.19 -0.10 -9.22
C ARG A 78 7.99 -0.12 -7.70
N ASP A 79 6.81 -0.55 -7.25
CA ASP A 79 6.47 -0.67 -5.83
C ASP A 79 5.55 -1.87 -5.62
N PRO A 80 6.11 -3.04 -5.23
CA PRO A 80 5.33 -4.28 -5.05
C PRO A 80 4.25 -4.18 -3.97
N GLU A 81 4.34 -3.23 -3.04
CA GLU A 81 3.42 -3.10 -1.92
C GLU A 81 2.35 -2.02 -2.14
N CYS A 82 2.41 -1.26 -3.24
CA CYS A 82 1.51 -0.11 -3.43
C CYS A 82 0.08 -0.50 -3.79
N LEU A 83 -0.16 -1.66 -4.43
CA LEU A 83 -1.50 -2.12 -4.76
C LEU A 83 -1.98 -3.10 -3.69
N ILE A 84 -2.84 -2.60 -2.80
CA ILE A 84 -3.40 -3.40 -1.72
C ILE A 84 -4.72 -4.00 -2.20
N VAL A 85 -4.84 -5.33 -2.13
CA VAL A 85 -6.06 -6.09 -2.43
C VAL A 85 -6.73 -6.57 -1.15
N ALA A 86 -8.05 -6.68 -1.20
CA ALA A 86 -8.86 -7.39 -0.23
C ALA A 86 -9.36 -8.69 -0.86
N THR A 87 -9.08 -9.82 -0.21
CA THR A 87 -9.54 -11.14 -0.65
C THR A 87 -10.34 -11.83 0.46
N PRO A 88 -11.37 -12.62 0.16
CA PRO A 88 -12.01 -13.45 1.17
C PRO A 88 -11.00 -14.38 1.86
N ALA A 89 -11.12 -14.59 3.16
CA ALA A 89 -10.24 -15.50 3.90
C ALA A 89 -10.37 -16.96 3.42
N ALA A 90 -11.56 -17.33 2.94
CA ALA A 90 -11.85 -18.66 2.39
C ALA A 90 -11.37 -18.85 0.94
N ASP A 91 -11.04 -17.76 0.23
CA ASP A 91 -10.60 -17.79 -1.16
C ASP A 91 -9.69 -16.58 -1.45
N THR A 92 -8.39 -16.82 -1.35
CA THR A 92 -7.36 -15.80 -1.60
C THR A 92 -7.16 -15.48 -3.07
N GLY A 93 -7.77 -16.24 -3.99
CA GLY A 93 -7.71 -15.99 -5.44
C GLY A 93 -8.76 -14.96 -5.91
N THR A 94 -9.78 -14.69 -5.10
CA THR A 94 -10.83 -13.72 -5.45
C THR A 94 -10.52 -12.34 -4.89
N VAL A 95 -10.34 -11.36 -5.77
CA VAL A 95 -10.18 -9.94 -5.40
C VAL A 95 -11.55 -9.26 -5.26
N VAL A 96 -11.91 -8.89 -4.04
CA VAL A 96 -13.19 -8.21 -3.72
C VAL A 96 -13.04 -6.72 -3.42
N GLY A 97 -11.80 -6.25 -3.24
CA GLY A 97 -11.52 -4.84 -3.04
C GLY A 97 -10.08 -4.49 -3.41
N THR A 98 -9.84 -3.23 -3.77
CA THR A 98 -8.51 -2.70 -4.10
C THR A 98 -8.35 -1.27 -3.61
N VAL A 99 -7.11 -0.87 -3.36
CA VAL A 99 -6.66 0.51 -3.34
C VAL A 99 -5.21 0.58 -3.81
N ILE A 100 -4.87 1.56 -4.65
CA ILE A 100 -3.49 1.91 -4.95
C ILE A 100 -3.07 3.00 -3.95
N ALA A 101 -2.05 2.70 -3.16
CA ALA A 101 -1.40 3.56 -2.20
C ALA A 101 0.00 3.95 -2.70
N GLY A 102 0.05 4.83 -3.69
CA GLY A 102 1.30 5.24 -4.34
C GLY A 102 2.10 6.24 -3.51
N TRP A 103 3.42 6.09 -3.50
CA TRP A 103 4.37 7.01 -2.89
C TRP A 103 5.45 7.38 -3.91
N ASP A 104 5.69 8.69 -4.10
CA ASP A 104 6.69 9.19 -5.06
C ASP A 104 7.94 9.77 -4.37
N GLY A 105 8.09 9.57 -3.06
CA GLY A 105 9.15 10.18 -2.25
C GLY A 105 8.77 11.54 -1.66
N TRP A 106 7.63 12.11 -2.05
CA TRP A 106 7.17 13.41 -1.57
C TRP A 106 5.69 13.42 -1.14
N ARG A 107 4.80 12.91 -1.99
CA ARG A 107 3.35 12.88 -1.77
C ARG A 107 2.82 11.46 -1.83
N CYS A 108 1.82 11.22 -1.00
CA CYS A 108 1.05 10.00 -1.00
C CYS A 108 -0.15 10.19 -1.92
N HIS A 109 -0.43 9.21 -2.77
CA HIS A 109 -1.53 9.29 -3.74
C HIS A 109 -2.41 8.06 -3.61
N LEU A 110 -3.71 8.30 -3.51
CA LEU A 110 -4.72 7.25 -3.48
C LEU A 110 -5.45 7.19 -4.81
N TYR A 111 -5.35 6.03 -5.45
CA TYR A 111 -6.11 5.70 -6.65
C TYR A 111 -6.87 4.40 -6.45
N ARG A 112 -7.88 4.20 -7.28
CA ARG A 112 -8.57 2.91 -7.39
C ARG A 112 -9.06 2.28 -6.10
N LEU A 113 -9.55 3.10 -5.17
CA LEU A 113 -10.38 2.59 -4.09
C LEU A 113 -11.67 2.01 -4.69
N ALA A 114 -11.75 0.69 -4.76
CA ALA A 114 -12.89 -0.04 -5.31
C ALA A 114 -13.25 -1.21 -4.40
N VAL A 115 -14.55 -1.41 -4.20
CA VAL A 115 -15.09 -2.58 -3.50
C VAL A 115 -16.21 -3.15 -4.35
N ASP A 116 -16.14 -4.45 -4.56
CA ASP A 116 -17.16 -5.25 -5.24
C ASP A 116 -18.54 -4.92 -4.67
N PRO A 117 -19.53 -4.54 -5.51
CA PRO A 117 -20.90 -4.27 -5.08
C PRO A 117 -21.50 -5.30 -4.11
N ALA A 118 -21.26 -6.60 -4.32
CA ALA A 118 -21.77 -7.68 -3.49
C ALA A 118 -21.10 -7.77 -2.10
N HIS A 119 -19.94 -7.14 -1.95
CA HIS A 119 -19.13 -7.12 -0.74
C HIS A 119 -19.12 -5.74 -0.05
N ARG A 120 -19.88 -4.76 -0.56
CA ARG A 120 -20.01 -3.43 0.05
C ARG A 120 -20.74 -3.50 1.40
N ARG A 121 -20.59 -2.42 2.18
CA ARG A 121 -21.18 -2.25 3.53
C ARG A 121 -20.66 -3.24 4.57
N ARG A 122 -19.54 -3.90 4.31
CA ARG A 122 -18.84 -4.83 5.22
C ARG A 122 -17.53 -4.27 5.79
N GLY A 123 -17.32 -2.94 5.73
CA GLY A 123 -16.10 -2.30 6.24
C GLY A 123 -14.86 -2.38 5.32
N ILE A 124 -14.88 -3.19 4.25
CA ILE A 124 -13.71 -3.41 3.35
C ILE A 124 -13.06 -2.12 2.87
N GLY A 125 -13.85 -1.14 2.40
CA GLY A 125 -13.30 0.12 1.90
C GLY A 125 -12.59 0.95 2.99
N ALA A 126 -13.08 0.90 4.23
CA ALA A 126 -12.42 1.56 5.36
C ALA A 126 -11.14 0.82 5.76
N ALA A 127 -11.16 -0.52 5.74
CA ALA A 127 -9.98 -1.33 6.04
C ALA A 127 -8.86 -1.10 5.00
N LEU A 128 -9.20 -1.03 3.71
CA LEU A 128 -8.25 -0.69 2.64
C LEU A 128 -7.62 0.69 2.84
N LEU A 129 -8.42 1.70 3.21
CA LEU A 129 -7.92 3.04 3.49
C LEU A 129 -7.00 3.07 4.71
N ALA A 130 -7.39 2.40 5.81
CA ALA A 130 -6.55 2.30 6.99
C ALA A 130 -5.18 1.64 6.68
N ALA A 131 -5.18 0.57 5.87
CA ALA A 131 -3.95 -0.07 5.42
C ALA A 131 -3.08 0.87 4.58
N ALA A 132 -3.69 1.63 3.66
CA ALA A 132 -2.98 2.61 2.85
C ALA A 132 -2.39 3.76 3.69
N GLU A 133 -3.13 4.28 4.67
CA GLU A 133 -2.69 5.33 5.59
C GLU A 133 -1.56 4.85 6.52
N ALA A 134 -1.63 3.61 7.00
CA ALA A 134 -0.56 2.98 7.76
C ALA A 134 0.72 2.87 6.92
N ARG A 135 0.61 2.41 5.66
CA ARG A 135 1.72 2.38 4.71
C ARG A 135 2.32 3.77 4.51
N PHE A 136 1.50 4.77 4.24
CA PHE A 136 1.98 6.15 4.06
C PHE A 136 2.72 6.67 5.28
N THR A 137 2.21 6.42 6.48
CA THR A 137 2.87 6.83 7.73
C THR A 137 4.24 6.16 7.86
N ALA A 138 4.34 4.87 7.57
CA ALA A 138 5.61 4.13 7.61
C ALA A 138 6.65 4.67 6.61
N LEU A 139 6.20 5.18 5.45
CA LEU A 139 7.06 5.79 4.43
C LEU A 139 7.42 7.27 4.71
N GLY A 140 6.99 7.84 5.84
CA GLY A 140 7.20 9.25 6.16
C GLY A 140 6.27 10.22 5.42
N GLY A 141 5.16 9.70 4.89
CA GLY A 141 4.11 10.45 4.24
C GLY A 141 3.49 11.52 5.14
N ARG A 142 3.31 12.73 4.61
CA ARG A 142 2.74 13.87 5.36
C ARG A 142 1.36 14.29 4.89
N ARG A 143 0.97 13.89 3.68
CA ARG A 143 -0.32 14.21 3.07
C ARG A 143 -0.66 13.19 1.99
N ALA A 144 -1.89 12.71 2.01
CA ALA A 144 -2.46 11.86 0.97
C ALA A 144 -3.44 12.64 0.09
N ASP A 145 -3.24 12.55 -1.21
CA ASP A 145 -4.10 13.18 -2.21
C ASP A 145 -4.98 12.08 -2.86
N ALA A 146 -6.29 12.31 -2.86
CA ALA A 146 -7.27 11.40 -3.46
C ALA A 146 -8.07 12.13 -4.53
N MET A 147 -8.46 11.38 -5.57
CA MET A 147 -9.21 11.94 -6.70
C MET A 147 -10.60 11.32 -6.76
N VAL A 148 -11.61 12.17 -6.90
CA VAL A 148 -13.00 11.74 -7.01
C VAL A 148 -13.70 12.61 -8.05
N LEU A 149 -14.50 11.99 -8.92
CA LEU A 149 -15.32 12.73 -9.88
C LEU A 149 -16.36 13.57 -9.13
N ASP A 150 -16.63 14.78 -9.60
CA ASP A 150 -17.63 15.69 -9.00
C ASP A 150 -19.03 15.07 -8.94
N GLY A 151 -19.40 14.28 -9.95
CA GLY A 151 -20.66 13.54 -9.98
C GLY A 151 -20.68 12.25 -9.14
N ASN A 152 -19.56 11.85 -8.54
CA ASN A 152 -19.48 10.61 -7.75
C ASN A 152 -19.79 10.86 -6.27
N GLY A 153 -21.07 11.12 -5.97
CA GLY A 153 -21.53 11.40 -4.60
C GLY A 153 -21.27 10.26 -3.61
N LEU A 154 -21.24 9.00 -4.06
CA LEU A 154 -20.85 7.87 -3.21
C LEU A 154 -19.36 7.97 -2.84
N GLY A 155 -18.48 8.16 -3.83
CA GLY A 155 -17.05 8.34 -3.59
C GLY A 155 -16.75 9.51 -2.68
N GLN A 156 -17.41 10.66 -2.90
CA GLN A 156 -17.23 11.84 -2.04
C GLN A 156 -17.62 11.57 -0.58
N ARG A 157 -18.69 10.81 -0.32
CA ARG A 157 -19.05 10.41 1.04
C ARG A 157 -18.03 9.46 1.66
N THR A 158 -17.49 8.52 0.88
CA THR A 158 -16.43 7.61 1.34
C THR A 158 -15.19 8.41 1.77
N TRP A 159 -14.72 9.33 0.93
CA TRP A 159 -13.55 10.18 1.24
C TRP A 159 -13.78 11.05 2.47
N LYS A 160 -14.94 11.71 2.56
CA LYS A 160 -15.30 12.52 3.74
C LYS A 160 -15.35 11.71 5.03
N ALA A 161 -15.90 10.48 4.97
CA ALA A 161 -15.95 9.59 6.13
C ALA A 161 -14.56 9.14 6.59
N ALA A 162 -13.58 9.09 5.69
CA ALA A 162 -12.17 8.84 5.99
C ALA A 162 -11.36 10.11 6.33
N GLY A 163 -12.01 11.26 6.52
CA GLY A 163 -11.34 12.50 6.92
C GLY A 163 -10.75 13.33 5.77
N TYR A 164 -10.95 12.91 4.52
CA TYR A 164 -10.51 13.68 3.35
C TYR A 164 -11.49 14.81 3.03
N GLY A 165 -10.96 16.01 2.78
CA GLY A 165 -11.72 17.19 2.40
C GLY A 165 -11.34 17.69 0.99
N PRO A 166 -12.31 18.19 0.20
CA PRO A 166 -11.98 18.88 -1.04
C PRO A 166 -11.21 20.17 -0.75
N GLN A 167 -10.24 20.51 -1.60
CA GLN A 167 -9.58 21.82 -1.58
C GLN A 167 -10.09 22.65 -2.76
N PRO A 168 -11.14 23.47 -2.60
CA PRO A 168 -11.82 24.14 -3.71
C PRO A 168 -10.93 25.14 -4.47
N GLN A 169 -9.83 25.60 -3.85
CA GLN A 169 -8.84 26.48 -4.46
C GLN A 169 -7.86 25.74 -5.40
N TRP A 170 -7.89 24.41 -5.45
CA TRP A 170 -7.06 23.58 -6.32
C TRP A 170 -7.94 22.65 -7.15
N THR A 171 -7.68 22.54 -8.46
CA THR A 171 -8.35 21.57 -9.33
C THR A 171 -7.33 20.74 -10.10
N ARG A 172 -7.74 19.59 -10.63
CA ARG A 172 -6.88 18.72 -11.44
C ARG A 172 -6.72 19.32 -12.84
N TRP A 173 -5.48 19.55 -13.26
CA TRP A 173 -5.12 19.83 -14.64
C TRP A 173 -4.38 18.62 -15.21
N VAL A 174 -4.72 18.19 -16.42
CA VAL A 174 -4.06 17.05 -17.09
C VAL A 174 -3.62 17.45 -18.49
N LYS A 175 -2.47 16.94 -18.90
CA LYS A 175 -1.98 16.97 -20.28
C LYS A 175 -1.50 15.56 -20.62
N PRO A 176 -2.00 14.92 -21.69
CA PRO A 176 -1.42 13.66 -22.14
C PRO A 176 0.04 13.89 -22.56
N LEU A 177 0.90 12.91 -22.27
CA LEU A 177 2.27 12.86 -22.76
C LEU A 177 2.31 11.86 -23.91
N ASP A 178 3.06 12.19 -24.96
CA ASP A 178 3.36 11.24 -26.02
C ASP A 178 4.44 10.28 -25.49
N ALA A 179 4.18 8.97 -25.61
CA ALA A 179 5.12 7.92 -25.21
C ALA A 179 6.21 7.72 -26.27
#